data_AF-A0A7K0D5E7-F1
#
_entry.id   AF-A0A7K0D5E7-F1
#
_cell.length_a   1.000
_cell.length_b   1.000
_cell.length_c   1.000
_cell.angle_alpha   90.00
_cell.angle_beta   90.00
_cell.angle_gamma   90.00
#
_symmetry.space_group_name_H-M   'P 1'
#
loop_
_entity.id
_entity.type
_entity.pdbx_description
1 polymer ?
#
loop_
_entity_poly.entity_id
_entity_poly.type
_entity_poly.pdbx_seq_one_letter_code
_entity_poly.pdbx_strand_id
1 'polypeptide(L)'
;MPVYATPESPFNVEKVEADIARDARQRVQLAIGPDASPGRRKALEALYVHVVLNASVGYSLQTGAGTVEHVAARIMHRSDSAADVSALGVLDRGA
;
A
#
# COMPACT_ATOMS: atom_id res chain seq x y z
N MET A 1 7.77 15.35 10.82
CA MET A 1 6.47 14.70 11.02
C MET A 1 5.55 15.13 9.89
N PRO A 2 4.90 14.21 9.18
CA PRO A 2 3.92 14.58 8.17
C PRO A 2 2.72 15.33 8.78
N VAL A 3 2.14 16.27 8.02
CA VAL A 3 1.07 17.18 8.49
C VAL A 3 -0.20 16.45 8.97
N TYR A 4 -0.44 15.23 8.48
CA TYR A 4 -1.58 14.38 8.84
C TYR A 4 -1.37 13.52 10.10
N ALA A 5 -0.17 13.55 10.69
CA ALA A 5 0.14 12.88 11.96
C ALA A 5 -0.08 13.81 13.17
N THR A 6 -0.71 14.97 12.98
CA THR A 6 -1.08 15.88 14.07
C THR A 6 -2.44 15.49 14.65
N PRO A 7 -2.70 15.75 15.95
CA PRO A 7 -4.00 15.49 16.58
C PRO A 7 -5.19 16.20 15.91
N GLU A 8 -4.90 17.29 15.17
CA GLU A 8 -5.86 18.12 14.44
C GLU A 8 -6.26 17.52 13.08
N SER A 9 -5.64 16.41 12.68
CA SER A 9 -5.88 15.80 11.38
C SER A 9 -7.33 15.30 11.27
N PRO A 10 -8.07 15.66 10.20
CA PRO A 10 -9.42 15.15 9.98
C PRO A 10 -9.45 13.66 9.61
N PHE A 11 -8.29 13.02 9.48
CA PHE A 11 -8.14 11.63 9.08
C PHE A 11 -7.78 10.76 10.30
N ASN A 12 -8.47 9.64 10.47
CA ASN A 12 -8.07 8.59 11.41
C ASN A 12 -6.88 7.80 10.83
N VAL A 13 -5.71 8.44 10.84
CA VAL A 13 -4.48 7.92 10.24
C VAL A 13 -3.99 6.66 10.96
N GLU A 14 -4.14 6.60 12.29
CA GLU A 14 -3.70 5.43 13.09
C GLU A 14 -4.42 4.14 12.66
N LYS A 15 -5.75 4.20 12.48
CA LYS A 15 -6.52 3.05 11.99
C LYS A 15 -6.05 2.64 10.59
N VAL A 16 -5.93 3.60 9.68
CA VAL A 16 -5.53 3.32 8.29
C VAL A 16 -4.11 2.74 8.22
N GLU A 17 -3.20 3.25 9.03
CA GLU A 17 -1.83 2.73 9.13
C GLU A 17 -1.81 1.27 9.60
N ALA A 18 -2.61 0.94 10.62
CA ALA A 18 -2.72 -0.43 11.11
C ALA A 18 -3.29 -1.40 10.06
N ASP A 19 -4.31 -0.97 9.31
CA ASP A 19 -4.89 -1.76 8.22
C ASP A 19 -3.87 -1.99 7.09
N ILE A 20 -3.16 -0.94 6.66
CA ILE A 20 -2.10 -1.07 5.64
C ILE A 20 -0.98 -1.99 6.16
N ALA A 21 -0.58 -1.87 7.42
CA ALA A 21 0.50 -2.66 8.00
C ALA A 21 0.19 -4.17 8.02
N ARG A 22 -1.05 -4.55 8.33
CA ARG A 22 -1.50 -5.94 8.28
C ARG A 22 -1.34 -6.51 6.87
N ASP A 23 -1.84 -5.80 5.87
CA ASP A 23 -1.86 -6.27 4.49
C ASP A 23 -0.46 -6.20 3.85
N ALA A 24 0.35 -5.19 4.20
CA ALA A 24 1.75 -5.05 3.78
C ALA A 24 2.60 -6.22 4.29
N ARG A 25 2.39 -6.68 5.53
CA ARG A 25 3.10 -7.84 6.08
C ARG A 25 2.87 -9.09 5.23
N GLN A 26 1.63 -9.37 4.86
CA GLN A 26 1.30 -10.52 4.02
C GLN A 26 1.98 -10.42 2.64
N ARG A 27 1.93 -9.24 2.01
CA ARG A 27 2.53 -9.00 0.69
C ARG A 27 4.04 -9.10 0.70
N VAL A 28 4.68 -8.49 1.68
CA VAL A 28 6.13 -8.55 1.86
C VAL A 28 6.55 -10.00 2.07
N GLN A 29 5.86 -10.75 2.94
CA GLN A 29 6.15 -12.17 3.17
C GLN A 29 6.07 -13.01 1.88
N LEU A 30 5.06 -12.78 1.03
CA LEU A 30 4.93 -13.46 -0.26
C LEU A 30 6.01 -13.05 -1.26
N ALA A 31 6.43 -11.78 -1.27
CA ALA A 31 7.32 -11.22 -2.28
C ALA A 31 8.80 -11.58 -2.07
N ILE A 32 9.28 -11.61 -0.82
CA ILE A 32 10.71 -11.82 -0.52
C ILE A 32 11.03 -13.19 0.09
N GLY A 33 10.00 -14.02 0.29
CA GLY A 33 10.13 -15.39 0.76
C GLY A 33 10.50 -15.52 2.25
N PRO A 34 10.51 -16.76 2.76
CA PRO A 34 10.74 -17.05 4.18
C PRO A 34 12.17 -16.75 4.65
N ASP A 35 13.16 -16.80 3.76
CA ASP A 35 14.59 -16.68 4.07
C ASP A 35 15.07 -15.23 4.22
N ALA A 36 14.22 -14.25 3.92
CA ALA A 36 14.58 -12.85 4.12
C ALA A 36 14.84 -12.54 5.60
N SER A 37 15.91 -11.81 5.88
CA SER A 37 16.26 -11.43 7.24
C SER A 37 15.12 -10.63 7.90
N PRO A 38 14.87 -10.82 9.22
CA PRO A 38 13.80 -10.09 9.92
C PRO A 38 13.91 -8.57 9.78
N GLY A 39 15.14 -8.03 9.77
CA GLY A 39 15.38 -6.60 9.56
C GLY A 39 14.96 -6.12 8.18
N ARG A 40 15.27 -6.89 7.12
CA ARG A 40 14.85 -6.57 5.75
C ARG A 40 13.34 -6.64 5.57
N ARG A 41 12.67 -7.63 6.19
CA ARG A 41 11.20 -7.73 6.20
C ARG A 41 10.58 -6.48 6.82
N LYS A 42 11.01 -6.13 8.04
CA LYS A 42 10.50 -4.97 8.78
C LYS A 42 10.73 -3.65 8.03
N ALA A 43 11.90 -3.48 7.40
CA ALA A 43 12.20 -2.28 6.61
C ALA A 43 11.27 -2.15 5.39
N LEU A 44 11.00 -3.27 4.69
CA LEU A 44 10.09 -3.28 3.55
C LEU A 44 8.63 -3.06 3.96
N GLU A 45 8.18 -3.68 5.07
CA GLU A 45 6.85 -3.43 5.63
C GLU A 45 6.66 -1.93 5.95
N ALA A 46 7.62 -1.31 6.64
CA ALA A 46 7.56 0.10 6.99
C ALA A 46 7.57 1.02 5.76
N LEU A 47 8.42 0.73 4.77
CA LEU A 47 8.47 1.48 3.52
C LEU A 47 7.13 1.39 2.77
N TYR A 48 6.55 0.20 2.71
CA TYR A 48 5.28 -0.03 2.03
C TYR A 48 4.14 0.76 2.70
N VAL A 49 4.03 0.68 4.03
CA VAL A 49 3.06 1.45 4.82
C VAL A 49 3.21 2.94 4.55
N HIS A 50 4.43 3.46 4.61
CA HIS A 50 4.70 4.87 4.41
C HIS A 50 4.28 5.36 3.02
N VAL A 51 4.62 4.61 1.96
CA VAL A 51 4.28 4.99 0.58
C VAL A 51 2.76 4.99 0.37
N VAL A 52 2.05 3.96 0.81
CA VAL A 52 0.59 3.86 0.63
C VAL A 52 -0.12 4.95 1.41
N LEU A 53 0.28 5.19 2.66
CA LEU A 53 -0.34 6.22 3.49
C LEU A 53 -0.13 7.62 2.89
N ASN A 54 1.10 7.94 2.47
CA ASN A 54 1.41 9.24 1.86
C ASN A 54 0.63 9.46 0.56
N ALA A 55 0.53 8.44 -0.30
CA ALA A 55 -0.24 8.51 -1.53
C ALA A 55 -1.73 8.71 -1.26
N SER A 56 -2.26 8.01 -0.26
CA SER A 56 -3.68 8.08 0.12
C SER A 56 -4.04 9.46 0.66
N VAL A 57 -3.22 10.00 1.57
CA VAL A 57 -3.42 11.34 2.11
C VAL A 57 -3.25 12.40 1.02
N GLY A 58 -2.20 12.30 0.21
CA GLY A 58 -1.96 13.25 -0.89
C GLY A 58 -3.13 13.31 -1.86
N TYR A 59 -3.67 12.16 -2.25
CA TYR A 59 -4.84 12.07 -3.13
C TYR A 59 -6.10 12.69 -2.50
N SER A 60 -6.41 12.31 -1.25
CA SER A 60 -7.59 12.82 -0.54
C SER A 60 -7.53 14.33 -0.35
N LEU A 61 -6.36 14.88 0.00
CA LEU A 61 -6.15 16.32 0.14
C LEU A 61 -6.26 17.06 -1.21
N GLN A 62 -5.67 16.52 -2.27
CA GLN A 62 -5.64 17.17 -3.57
C GLN A 62 -7.00 17.18 -4.28
N THR A 63 -7.76 16.10 -4.16
CA THR A 63 -9.00 15.92 -4.93
C THR A 63 -10.26 16.26 -4.12
N GLY A 64 -10.17 16.26 -2.77
CA GLY A 64 -11.34 16.33 -1.90
C GLY A 64 -12.29 15.13 -2.05
N ALA A 65 -11.92 14.12 -2.85
CA ALA A 65 -12.74 12.97 -3.18
C ALA A 65 -12.13 11.68 -2.64
N GLY A 66 -12.93 10.90 -1.93
CA GLY A 66 -12.49 9.64 -1.32
C GLY A 66 -11.72 9.85 -0.02
N THR A 67 -12.08 9.09 1.01
CA THR A 67 -11.37 9.09 2.30
C THR A 67 -10.00 8.44 2.16
N VAL A 68 -9.07 8.77 3.06
CA VAL A 68 -7.73 8.14 3.10
C VAL A 68 -7.85 6.62 3.21
N GLU A 69 -8.81 6.13 3.99
CA GLU A 69 -9.16 4.70 4.10
C GLU A 69 -9.58 4.10 2.74
N HIS A 70 -10.46 4.78 2.01
CA HIS A 70 -10.91 4.31 0.70
C HIS A 70 -9.77 4.26 -0.33
N VAL A 71 -8.92 5.28 -0.36
CA VAL A 71 -7.78 5.32 -1.30
C VAL A 71 -6.75 4.26 -0.93
N ALA A 72 -6.44 4.09 0.36
CA ALA A 72 -5.54 3.05 0.85
C ALA A 72 -6.04 1.65 0.46
N ALA A 73 -7.31 1.34 0.76
CA ALA A 73 -7.94 0.07 0.38
C ALA A 73 -7.87 -0.15 -1.13
N ARG A 74 -8.12 0.89 -1.94
CA ARG A 74 -8.01 0.80 -3.40
C ARG A 74 -6.58 0.51 -3.86
N ILE A 75 -5.57 1.15 -3.27
CA ILE A 75 -4.15 0.89 -3.60
C ILE A 75 -3.78 -0.54 -3.24
N MET A 76 -4.19 -1.01 -2.05
CA MET A 76 -3.97 -2.39 -1.62
C MET A 76 -4.64 -3.33 -2.61
N HIS A 77 -5.97 -3.32 -2.74
CA HIS A 77 -6.70 -4.32 -3.52
C HIS A 77 -6.52 -4.21 -5.05
N ARG A 78 -6.03 -3.09 -5.59
CA ARG A 78 -5.65 -3.00 -7.01
C ARG A 78 -4.59 -4.03 -7.41
N SER A 79 -3.76 -4.48 -6.47
CA SER A 79 -2.73 -5.50 -6.73
C SER A 79 -3.31 -6.91 -6.89
N ASP A 80 -4.51 -7.18 -6.36
CA ASP A 80 -5.17 -8.48 -6.51
C ASP A 80 -5.84 -8.60 -7.89
N SER A 81 -6.30 -7.48 -8.46
CA SER A 81 -6.68 -7.40 -9.88
C SER A 81 -5.47 -7.34 -10.81
N ALA A 82 -4.26 -7.06 -10.31
CA ALA A 82 -3.06 -7.03 -11.15
C ALA A 82 -2.51 -8.43 -11.49
N ALA A 83 -3.03 -9.49 -10.86
CA ALA A 83 -2.90 -10.85 -11.37
C ALA A 83 -3.48 -11.00 -12.80
N ASP A 84 -4.31 -10.04 -13.24
CA ASP A 84 -4.82 -9.93 -14.62
C ASP A 84 -3.86 -9.17 -15.57
N VAL A 85 -2.82 -8.48 -15.07
CA VAL A 85 -1.79 -7.88 -15.95
C VAL A 85 -0.87 -8.96 -16.53
N SER A 86 -0.74 -10.11 -15.85
CA SER A 86 -0.07 -11.28 -16.42
C SER A 86 -0.86 -11.89 -17.59
N ALA A 87 -2.18 -11.68 -17.67
CA ALA A 87 -3.00 -12.10 -18.81
C ALA A 87 -2.83 -11.18 -20.03
N LEU A 88 -2.26 -9.99 -19.86
CA LEU A 88 -2.00 -9.01 -20.91
C LEU A 88 -0.56 -9.05 -21.46
N GLY A 89 0.28 -9.99 -21.00
CA GLY A 89 1.70 -10.08 -21.38
C GLY A 89 2.17 -11.39 -22.02
N VAL A 90 1.28 -12.36 -22.24
CA VAL A 90 1.63 -13.65 -22.87
C VAL A 90 0.90 -13.81 -24.21
N LEU A 91 1.05 -12.85 -25.11
CA LEU A 91 0.82 -13.03 -26.55
C LEU A 91 1.62 -11.96 -27.30
N ASP A 92 2.95 -12.06 -27.37
CA ASP A 92 3.72 -11.77 -28.59
C ASP A 92 5.21 -12.08 -28.40
N ARG A 93 5.55 -13.37 -28.39
CA ARG A 93 6.88 -13.85 -28.82
C ARG A 93 6.67 -15.18 -29.52
N GLY A 94 6.34 -15.13 -30.80
CA GLY A 94 6.36 -16.31 -31.64
C GLY A 94 5.57 -16.18 -32.93
N ALA A 95 6.15 -15.49 -33.91
CA ALA A 95 6.09 -15.85 -35.32
C ALA A 95 7.28 -15.21 -36.05
#